data_AF-A0A523HVV1-F1
#
_entry.id   AF-A0A523HVV1-F1
#
_cell.length_a   1.000
_cell.length_b   1.000
_cell.length_c   1.000
_cell.angle_alpha   90.00
_cell.angle_beta   90.00
_cell.angle_gamma   90.00
#
_symmetry.space_group_name_H-M   'P 1'
#
loop_
_entity.id
_entity.type
_entity.pdbx_description
1 polymer ?
#
loop_
_entity_poly.entity_id
_entity_poly.type
_entity_poly.pdbx_seq_one_letter_code
_entity_poly.pdbx_strand_id
1 'polypeptide(L)'
;MMKLKGLYILFALLFSFSLLSYAEDTTEAENPASYNSNQITHPEWFIKITDWSYFTAARVAMLSSVKIENTADIPYKDIKVRLLFYNSAGPAVGQTIATTQGVLPITIPPKSTGTYLKGGTTMGAGNQSYRVSDIQVLSATPITN
;
A
#
# COMPACT_ATOMS: atom_id res chain seq x y z
N MET A 1 6.22 11.47 -76.80
CA MET A 1 6.73 11.11 -75.45
C MET A 1 5.53 10.66 -74.62
N MET A 2 5.14 9.40 -74.63
CA MET A 2 5.70 8.24 -73.90
C MET A 2 5.86 8.46 -72.38
N LYS A 3 4.84 7.95 -71.67
CA LYS A 3 4.78 7.36 -70.32
C LYS A 3 5.78 7.82 -69.24
N LEU A 4 5.23 8.36 -68.15
CA LEU A 4 5.69 8.04 -66.80
C LEU A 4 4.46 7.76 -65.91
N LYS A 5 3.98 6.50 -65.97
CA LYS A 5 3.15 5.91 -64.91
C LYS A 5 4.11 5.41 -63.84
N GLY A 6 4.00 5.92 -62.63
CA GLY A 6 4.69 5.37 -61.46
C GLY A 6 5.45 6.41 -60.68
N LEU A 7 4.77 7.04 -59.71
CA LEU A 7 5.37 7.38 -58.41
C LEU A 7 4.36 7.85 -57.34
N TYR A 8 3.07 7.50 -57.44
CA TYR A 8 2.09 7.85 -56.40
C TYR A 8 1.52 6.63 -55.66
N ILE A 9 2.18 5.48 -55.79
CA ILE A 9 1.88 4.27 -55.01
C ILE A 9 3.12 3.94 -54.18
N LEU A 10 3.56 4.87 -53.33
CA LEU A 10 4.55 4.54 -52.28
C LEU A 10 4.49 5.48 -51.06
N PHE A 11 3.52 6.41 -50.98
CA PHE A 11 3.33 7.25 -49.80
C PHE A 11 2.02 6.99 -49.05
N ALA A 12 1.11 6.18 -49.61
CA ALA A 12 -0.15 5.78 -48.97
C ALA A 12 -0.06 4.43 -48.21
N LEU A 13 1.12 3.80 -48.16
CA LEU A 13 1.33 2.48 -47.56
C LEU A 13 2.21 2.50 -46.30
N LEU A 14 2.58 3.70 -45.81
CA LEU A 14 3.35 3.88 -44.57
C LEU A 14 2.58 4.60 -43.47
N PHE A 15 1.27 4.85 -43.65
CA PHE A 15 0.39 5.44 -42.62
C PHE A 15 -0.77 4.52 -42.21
N SER A 16 -0.68 3.24 -42.55
CA SER A 16 -1.75 2.25 -42.30
C SER A 16 -1.30 1.05 -41.46
N PHE A 17 -0.16 1.16 -40.75
CA PHE A 17 0.35 0.13 -39.84
C PHE A 17 0.70 0.69 -38.46
N SER A 18 -0.26 1.36 -37.82
CA SER A 18 -0.25 1.55 -36.35
C SER A 18 -1.66 1.70 -35.80
N LEU A 19 -2.58 0.86 -36.27
CA LEU A 19 -3.80 0.51 -35.55
C LEU A 19 -3.76 -0.99 -35.24
N LEU A 20 -2.61 -1.47 -34.77
CA LEU A 20 -2.57 -2.73 -34.04
C LEU A 20 -3.03 -2.41 -32.62
N SER A 21 -4.34 -2.58 -32.41
CA SER A 21 -4.96 -2.96 -31.15
C SER A 21 -4.27 -2.44 -29.88
N TYR A 22 -4.45 -1.15 -29.58
CA TYR A 22 -4.83 -0.83 -28.22
C TYR A 22 -6.32 -1.17 -28.14
N ALA A 23 -6.61 -2.46 -27.98
CA ALA A 23 -7.82 -2.82 -27.27
C ALA A 23 -7.53 -2.37 -25.85
N GLU A 24 -7.86 -1.11 -25.59
CA GLU A 24 -8.14 -0.66 -24.24
C GLU A 24 -9.27 -1.59 -23.79
N ASP A 25 -8.92 -2.61 -23.00
CA ASP A 25 -9.86 -3.49 -22.33
C ASP A 25 -10.66 -2.61 -21.37
N THR A 26 -11.64 -1.92 -21.93
CA THR A 26 -12.55 -1.01 -21.28
C THR A 26 -13.66 -1.78 -20.56
N THR A 27 -13.36 -3.03 -20.19
CA THR A 27 -14.21 -3.86 -19.35
C THR A 27 -13.51 -4.35 -18.09
N GLU A 28 -12.63 -3.53 -17.49
CA GLU A 28 -12.42 -3.58 -16.03
C GLU A 28 -13.53 -2.80 -15.31
N ALA A 29 -14.79 -3.06 -15.65
CA ALA A 29 -15.84 -2.91 -14.65
C ALA A 29 -15.48 -3.92 -13.56
N GLU A 30 -15.06 -3.44 -12.38
CA GLU A 30 -14.59 -4.25 -11.23
C GLU A 30 -15.27 -5.62 -11.21
N ASN A 31 -14.57 -6.67 -11.63
CA ASN A 31 -15.14 -8.01 -11.56
C ASN A 31 -15.33 -8.32 -10.06
N PRO A 32 -16.59 -8.44 -9.58
CA PRO A 32 -16.85 -8.56 -8.15
C PRO A 32 -16.19 -9.80 -7.54
N ALA A 33 -15.99 -10.87 -8.33
CA ALA A 33 -15.28 -12.06 -7.88
C ALA A 33 -13.78 -11.80 -7.66
N SER A 34 -13.13 -11.03 -8.53
CA SER A 34 -11.73 -10.63 -8.39
C SER A 34 -11.54 -9.68 -7.21
N TYR A 35 -12.41 -8.68 -7.09
CA TYR A 35 -12.39 -7.73 -5.99
C TYR A 35 -12.59 -8.43 -4.63
N ASN A 36 -13.56 -9.33 -4.51
CA ASN A 36 -13.77 -10.13 -3.29
C ASN A 36 -12.57 -11.04 -2.98
N SER A 37 -11.96 -11.65 -4.00
CA SER A 37 -10.75 -12.46 -3.82
C SER A 37 -9.57 -11.61 -3.31
N ASN A 38 -9.37 -10.43 -3.88
CA ASN A 38 -8.27 -9.53 -3.51
C ASN A 38 -8.38 -9.04 -2.07
N GLN A 39 -9.59 -8.82 -1.55
CA GLN A 39 -9.76 -8.49 -0.13
C GLN A 39 -9.26 -9.62 0.79
N ILE A 40 -9.34 -10.87 0.36
CA ILE A 40 -8.86 -12.01 1.15
C ILE A 40 -7.35 -12.20 0.97
N THR A 41 -6.84 -12.09 -0.26
CA THR A 41 -5.43 -12.42 -0.58
C THR A 41 -4.47 -11.24 -0.44
N HIS A 42 -4.97 -10.01 -0.55
CA HIS A 42 -4.20 -8.76 -0.51
C HIS A 42 -4.80 -7.70 0.43
N PRO A 43 -4.99 -8.03 1.73
CA PRO A 43 -5.53 -7.08 2.70
C PRO A 43 -4.74 -5.76 2.79
N GLU A 44 -3.43 -5.78 2.51
CA GLU A 44 -2.56 -4.61 2.48
C GLU A 44 -2.95 -3.56 1.45
N TRP A 45 -3.74 -3.91 0.42
CA TRP A 45 -4.24 -2.94 -0.56
C TRP A 45 -5.41 -2.10 -0.03
N PHE A 46 -6.12 -2.62 0.98
CA PHE A 46 -7.36 -2.04 1.50
C PHE A 46 -7.20 -1.40 2.88
N ILE A 47 -6.06 -1.56 3.53
CA ILE A 47 -5.80 -1.03 4.86
C ILE A 47 -4.74 0.06 4.76
N LYS A 48 -5.09 1.27 5.21
CA LYS A 48 -4.18 2.42 5.23
C LYS A 48 -3.99 2.92 6.66
N ILE A 49 -2.74 3.16 7.03
CA ILE A 49 -2.41 3.86 8.27
C ILE A 49 -2.22 5.33 7.92
N THR A 50 -3.03 6.19 8.51
CA THR A 50 -3.09 7.63 8.14
C THR A 50 -2.50 8.54 9.20
N ASP A 51 -2.38 8.05 10.44
CA ASP A 51 -1.79 8.79 11.55
C ASP A 51 -1.33 7.79 12.63
N TRP A 52 -0.34 8.18 13.44
CA TRP A 52 0.16 7.36 14.53
C TRP A 52 0.84 8.18 15.63
N SER A 53 0.84 7.62 16.83
CA SER A 53 1.64 8.11 17.93
C SER A 53 2.62 7.03 18.38
N TYR A 54 3.89 7.42 18.48
CA TYR A 54 4.99 6.55 18.89
C TYR A 54 5.78 7.20 20.02
N PHE A 55 6.20 6.39 20.98
CA PHE A 55 7.19 6.79 21.97
C PHE A 55 8.11 5.63 22.31
N THR A 56 9.17 5.93 23.06
CA THR A 56 10.06 4.92 23.63
C THR A 56 10.05 5.06 25.14
N ALA A 57 9.74 3.98 25.85
CA ALA A 57 9.80 3.92 27.31
C ALA A 57 10.73 2.78 27.72
N ALA A 58 11.69 3.05 28.61
CA ALA A 58 12.66 2.05 29.08
C ALA A 58 13.33 1.23 27.95
N ARG A 59 13.67 1.87 26.82
CA ARG A 59 14.23 1.24 25.61
C ARG A 59 13.31 0.24 24.92
N VAL A 60 12.00 0.37 25.11
CA VAL A 60 10.97 -0.39 24.40
C VAL A 60 10.25 0.55 23.42
N ALA A 61 10.14 0.13 22.17
CA ALA A 61 9.41 0.82 21.11
C ALA A 61 7.90 0.63 21.35
N MET A 62 7.18 1.73 21.57
CA MET A 62 5.75 1.70 21.88
C MET A 62 4.97 2.44 20.79
N LEU A 63 4.04 1.74 20.15
CA LEU A 63 3.06 2.35 19.27
C LEU A 63 1.81 2.66 20.09
N SER A 64 1.65 3.92 20.48
CA SER A 64 0.63 4.40 21.41
C SER A 64 -0.76 4.53 20.81
N SER A 65 -0.83 4.82 19.52
CA SER A 65 -2.10 4.87 18.78
C SER A 65 -1.82 4.78 17.29
N VAL A 66 -2.79 4.26 16.55
CA VAL A 66 -2.79 4.26 15.08
C VAL A 66 -4.18 4.60 14.57
N LYS A 67 -4.24 5.49 13.59
CA LYS A 67 -5.45 5.74 12.82
C LYS A 67 -5.41 4.88 11.57
N ILE A 68 -6.38 3.99 11.45
CA ILE A 68 -6.47 3.02 10.37
C ILE A 68 -7.77 3.25 9.61
N GLU A 69 -7.65 3.25 8.30
CA GLU A 69 -8.76 3.19 7.36
C GLU A 69 -8.80 1.80 6.72
N ASN A 70 -9.98 1.17 6.75
CA ASN A 70 -10.28 -0.05 5.99
C ASN A 70 -11.26 0.30 4.87
N THR A 71 -10.82 0.21 3.62
CA THR A 71 -11.64 0.46 2.44
C THR A 71 -12.30 -0.80 1.89
N ALA A 72 -12.03 -1.98 2.44
CA ALA A 72 -12.65 -3.24 2.03
C ALA A 72 -14.10 -3.38 2.53
N ASP A 73 -14.82 -4.33 1.94
CA ASP A 73 -16.18 -4.71 2.33
C ASP A 73 -16.21 -5.78 3.43
N ILE A 74 -15.03 -6.31 3.80
CA ILE A 74 -14.87 -7.27 4.89
C ILE A 74 -14.10 -6.69 6.09
N PRO A 75 -14.31 -7.22 7.30
CA PRO A 75 -13.48 -6.88 8.45
C PRO A 75 -12.13 -7.60 8.42
N TYR A 76 -11.14 -7.01 9.08
CA TYR A 76 -9.83 -7.64 9.31
C TYR A 76 -9.47 -7.66 10.79
N LYS A 77 -8.65 -8.63 11.19
CA LYS A 77 -8.00 -8.67 12.50
C LYS A 77 -6.51 -8.95 12.37
N ASP A 78 -5.77 -8.78 13.46
CA ASP A 78 -4.36 -9.15 13.57
C ASP A 78 -3.52 -8.48 12.45
N ILE A 79 -3.55 -7.15 12.42
CA ILE A 79 -2.92 -6.37 11.35
C ILE A 79 -1.40 -6.43 11.52
N LYS A 80 -0.71 -7.06 10.58
CA LYS A 80 0.76 -7.14 10.59
C LYS A 80 1.34 -5.89 9.95
N VAL A 81 2.22 -5.23 10.69
CA VAL A 81 2.84 -3.97 10.26
C VAL A 81 4.36 -4.01 10.33
N ARG A 82 5.00 -3.14 9.55
CA ARG A 82 6.41 -2.80 9.65
C ARG A 82 6.56 -1.33 9.99
N LEU A 83 7.27 -1.02 11.06
CA LEU A 83 7.66 0.35 11.39
C LEU A 83 9.01 0.62 10.75
N LEU A 84 9.11 1.76 10.06
CA LEU A 84 10.34 2.28 9.52
C LEU A 84 10.82 3.37 10.47
N PHE A 85 12.07 3.26 10.92
CA PHE A 85 12.68 4.26 11.78
C PHE A 85 13.70 5.06 10.99
N TYR A 86 13.59 6.38 11.07
CA TYR A 86 14.63 7.27 10.59
C TYR A 86 15.46 7.80 11.74
N ASN A 87 16.70 8.15 11.41
CA ASN A 87 17.54 8.84 12.38
C ASN A 87 17.11 10.31 12.49
N SER A 88 16.76 10.77 13.68
CA SER A 88 16.44 12.19 13.90
C SER A 88 17.65 13.02 14.34
N ALA A 89 18.84 12.42 14.54
CA ALA A 89 20.03 13.15 15.00
C ALA A 89 21.36 12.55 14.50
N GLY A 90 22.38 13.39 14.29
CA GLY A 90 23.72 12.94 13.88
C GLY A 90 23.92 12.77 12.37
N PRO A 91 24.96 12.06 11.91
CA PRO A 91 25.41 12.09 10.51
C PRO A 91 24.49 11.40 9.49
N ALA A 92 23.52 10.60 9.94
CA ALA A 92 22.59 9.86 9.09
C ALA A 92 21.14 10.37 9.18
N VAL A 93 20.94 11.65 9.55
CA VAL A 93 19.61 12.26 9.71
C VAL A 93 18.76 12.07 8.45
N GLY A 94 17.50 11.66 8.64
CA GLY A 94 16.53 11.47 7.57
C GLY A 94 16.63 10.12 6.84
N GLN A 95 17.68 9.33 7.06
CA GLN A 95 17.77 7.99 6.48
C GLN A 95 17.03 6.96 7.33
N THR A 96 16.44 5.95 6.68
CA THR A 96 15.92 4.76 7.39
C THR A 96 17.10 3.97 7.94
N ILE A 97 17.12 3.76 9.25
CA ILE A 97 18.24 3.14 9.97
C ILE A 97 17.86 1.81 10.63
N ALA A 98 16.57 1.55 10.80
CA ALA A 98 16.07 0.32 11.39
C ALA A 98 14.64 0.05 10.94
N THR A 99 14.24 -1.22 11.01
CA THR A 99 12.85 -1.62 10.89
C THR A 99 12.50 -2.61 12.00
N THR A 100 11.24 -2.60 12.43
CA THR A 100 10.68 -3.67 13.26
C THR A 100 9.34 -4.10 12.70
N GLN A 101 8.95 -5.34 12.95
CA GLN A 101 7.64 -5.87 12.58
C GLN A 101 6.87 -6.27 13.82
N GLY A 102 5.56 -6.13 13.77
CA GLY A 102 4.68 -6.58 14.84
C GLY A 102 3.26 -6.80 14.33
N VAL A 103 2.44 -7.42 15.18
CA VAL A 103 1.02 -7.62 14.92
C VAL A 103 0.25 -6.71 15.86
N LEU A 104 -0.70 -5.97 15.30
CA LEU A 104 -1.63 -5.15 16.05
C LEU A 104 -2.86 -6.02 16.38
N PRO A 105 -3.10 -6.37 17.66
CA PRO A 105 -4.18 -7.28 18.06
C PRO A 105 -5.51 -6.52 18.12
N ILE A 106 -5.97 -6.05 16.97
CA ILE A 106 -7.16 -5.22 16.81
C ILE A 106 -8.04 -5.80 15.72
N THR A 107 -9.33 -5.47 15.76
CA THR A 107 -10.27 -5.74 14.68
C THR A 107 -10.74 -4.42 14.08
N ILE A 108 -10.69 -4.32 12.76
CA ILE A 108 -11.12 -3.15 12.01
C ILE A 108 -12.38 -3.51 11.19
N PRO A 109 -13.52 -2.82 11.40
CA PRO A 109 -14.74 -3.05 10.63
C PRO A 109 -14.56 -2.75 9.12
N PRO A 110 -15.41 -3.29 8.24
CA PRO A 110 -15.44 -2.88 6.83
C PRO A 110 -15.78 -1.39 6.68
N LYS A 111 -15.30 -0.76 5.60
CA LYS A 111 -15.59 0.63 5.23
C LYS A 111 -15.51 1.62 6.40
N SER A 112 -14.46 1.51 7.21
CA SER A 112 -14.36 2.26 8.46
C SER A 112 -13.04 3.00 8.59
N THR A 113 -13.05 4.08 9.36
CA THR A 113 -11.85 4.76 9.85
C THR A 113 -11.92 4.86 11.36
N GLY A 114 -10.84 4.48 12.05
CA GLY A 114 -10.81 4.48 13.50
C GLY A 114 -9.42 4.68 14.08
N THR A 115 -9.36 5.11 15.34
CA THR A 115 -8.12 5.18 16.11
C THR A 115 -8.07 4.04 17.12
N TYR A 116 -7.05 3.20 16.99
CA TYR A 116 -6.88 1.97 17.74
C TYR A 116 -5.68 2.06 18.70
N LEU A 117 -5.53 1.02 19.53
CA LEU A 117 -4.43 0.86 20.49
C LEU A 117 -4.37 1.94 21.57
N LYS A 118 -5.49 2.47 22.08
CA LYS A 118 -5.50 3.54 23.10
C LYS A 118 -4.76 3.21 24.42
N GLY A 119 -4.22 2.01 24.59
CA GLY A 119 -3.31 1.60 25.68
C GLY A 119 -1.87 1.30 25.25
N GLY A 120 -1.54 1.52 23.97
CA GLY A 120 -0.27 1.19 23.34
C GLY A 120 -0.08 -0.30 23.04
N THR A 121 0.88 -0.60 22.17
CA THR A 121 1.43 -1.95 21.98
C THR A 121 2.95 -1.89 21.84
N THR A 122 3.61 -2.95 22.29
CA THR A 122 5.07 -3.09 22.18
C THR A 122 5.45 -3.54 20.77
N MET A 123 6.37 -2.82 20.14
CA MET A 123 6.90 -3.11 18.80
C MET A 123 8.34 -3.65 18.84
N GLY A 124 8.83 -4.00 20.03
CA GLY A 124 10.16 -4.56 20.27
C GLY A 124 11.13 -3.56 20.90
N ALA A 125 12.42 -3.73 20.61
CA ALA A 125 13.46 -2.85 21.13
C ALA A 125 13.32 -1.43 20.55
N GLY A 126 13.46 -0.42 21.41
CA GLY A 126 13.36 0.99 21.06
C GLY A 126 14.63 1.76 21.40
N ASN A 127 14.91 2.79 20.61
CA ASN A 127 15.97 3.74 20.85
C ASN A 127 15.38 5.16 20.89
N GLN A 128 15.74 5.95 21.91
CA GLN A 128 15.20 7.31 22.11
C GLN A 128 15.59 8.28 21.00
N SER A 129 16.66 8.00 20.25
CA SER A 129 17.09 8.78 19.09
C SER A 129 16.34 8.41 17.81
N TYR A 130 15.49 7.37 17.83
CA TYR A 130 14.75 6.93 16.65
C TYR A 130 13.38 7.58 16.61
N ARG A 131 12.91 7.84 15.40
CA ARG A 131 11.55 8.33 15.13
C ARG A 131 10.93 7.44 14.07
N VAL A 132 9.65 7.12 14.22
CA VAL A 132 8.90 6.37 13.21
C VAL A 132 8.61 7.31 12.04
N SER A 133 9.15 7.01 10.87
CA SER A 133 8.87 7.76 9.63
C SER A 133 7.60 7.27 8.94
N ASP A 134 7.35 5.96 9.00
CA ASP A 134 6.26 5.31 8.28
C ASP A 134 5.86 4.00 8.95
N ILE A 135 4.61 3.59 8.75
CA ILE A 135 4.09 2.29 9.17
C ILE A 135 3.43 1.62 7.98
N GLN A 136 4.05 0.55 7.50
CA GLN A 136 3.57 -0.20 6.35
C GLN A 136 2.72 -1.38 6.80
N VAL A 137 1.55 -1.55 6.20
CA VAL A 137 0.77 -2.78 6.35
C VAL A 137 1.41 -3.86 5.50
N LEU A 138 1.68 -5.02 6.10
CA LEU A 138 2.26 -6.17 5.43
C LEU A 138 1.21 -7.25 5.10
N SER A 139 0.21 -7.39 5.98
CA SER A 139 -0.92 -8.32 5.83
C SER A 139 -1.92 -8.07 6.96
N ALA A 140 -3.08 -8.72 6.87
CA ALA A 140 -4.04 -8.85 7.96
C ALA A 140 -4.78 -10.17 7.81
N THR A 141 -5.50 -10.60 8.85
CA THR A 141 -6.35 -11.79 8.78
C THR A 141 -7.78 -11.38 8.42
N PRO A 142 -8.30 -11.77 7.23
CA PRO A 142 -9.70 -11.53 6.88
C PRO A 142 -10.64 -12.26 7.83
N ILE A 143 -11.71 -11.61 8.25
CA ILE A 143 -12.82 -12.25 8.97
C ILE A 143 -13.89 -12.56 7.94
N THR A 144 -13.90 -13.79 7.45
CA THR A 144 -14.95 -14.33 6.57
C THR A 144 -15.94 -15.11 7.43
N ASN A 145 -17.24 -14.92 7.16
CA ASN A 145 -18.30 -15.71 7.77
C ASN A 145 -18.51 -17.02 7.01
#